data_AF-A0AAU5JL16-F1
#
_entry.id   AF-A0AAU5JL16-F1
#
_cell.length_a   1.000
_cell.length_b   1.000
_cell.length_c   1.000
_cell.angle_alpha   90.00
_cell.angle_beta   90.00
_cell.angle_gamma   90.00
#
_symmetry.space_group_name_H-M   'P 1'
#
loop_
_entity.id
_entity.type
_entity.pdbx_description
1 polymer ?
#
loop_
_entity_poly.entity_id
_entity_poly.type
_entity_poly.pdbx_seq_one_letter_code
_entity_poly.pdbx_strand_id
1 'polypeptide(L)'
;MLVALAPDGHRTEAHRDLIPDPSGYCCPYCRHPVHLKRGRVKVAHFAHAAGADCPAASEPESPEHLAAKALLAAEFRALGYDVILERPHPQHRRRVDVAVRVPGRAGSVQVAVEVQASAISTKEIIRRERADRAAGYLSTLWCFTHSRAPELLTLRPDVEVRVPEEIRFIHRTHTTDVALLDVSAHVLWLAHFAGTWRDGNSWFDGSGNEQSSRGRRPRTIRTVERTPATFGLRPVWVSPPKQSPRWVATFTPDTATDRTPDVA
;
A
#
# COMPACT_ATOMS: atom_id res chain seq x y z
N MET A 1 -2.39 12.77 -9.61
CA MET A 1 -1.57 13.26 -8.49
C MET A 1 -2.37 14.23 -7.65
N LEU A 2 -2.20 14.21 -6.34
CA LEU A 2 -2.93 15.03 -5.38
C LEU A 2 -2.24 16.36 -5.05
N VAL A 3 -0.94 16.51 -5.34
CA VAL A 3 -0.18 17.70 -4.92
C VAL A 3 0.46 18.40 -6.12
N ALA A 4 0.32 19.71 -6.20
CA ALA A 4 1.04 20.55 -7.15
C ALA A 4 1.72 21.73 -6.46
N LEU A 5 2.56 22.45 -7.20
CA LEU A 5 3.10 23.74 -6.78
C LEU A 5 2.27 24.85 -7.41
N ALA A 6 1.82 25.79 -6.59
CA ALA A 6 1.32 27.07 -7.03
C ALA A 6 2.47 27.95 -7.58
N PRO A 7 2.17 29.05 -8.29
CA PRO A 7 3.19 29.93 -8.89
C PRO A 7 4.18 30.52 -7.88
N ASP A 8 3.74 30.77 -6.65
CA ASP A 8 4.55 31.24 -5.53
C ASP A 8 5.46 30.13 -4.94
N GLY A 9 5.36 28.90 -5.46
CA GLY A 9 6.09 27.73 -5.00
C GLY A 9 5.44 26.99 -3.83
N HIS A 10 4.28 27.45 -3.34
CA HIS A 10 3.55 26.78 -2.27
C HIS A 10 3.02 25.41 -2.72
N ARG A 11 3.09 24.40 -1.85
CA ARG A 11 2.52 23.07 -2.14
C ARG A 11 1.01 23.11 -1.89
N THR A 12 0.24 22.84 -2.93
CA THR A 12 -1.22 22.82 -2.90
C THR A 12 -1.72 21.37 -2.97
N GLU A 13 -2.52 20.93 -2.00
CA GLU A 13 -3.23 19.66 -2.05
C GLU A 13 -4.61 19.83 -2.69
N ALA A 14 -4.87 19.10 -3.78
CA ALA A 14 -6.08 19.24 -4.58
C ALA A 14 -7.38 19.02 -3.79
N HIS A 15 -7.34 18.26 -2.70
CA HIS A 15 -8.51 17.94 -1.87
C HIS A 15 -8.67 18.84 -0.64
N ARG A 16 -7.70 19.70 -0.32
CA ARG A 16 -7.72 20.60 0.85
C ARG A 16 -7.63 22.07 0.46
N ASP A 17 -6.67 22.40 -0.39
CA ASP A 17 -6.23 23.77 -0.62
C ASP A 17 -6.80 24.29 -1.94
N LEU A 18 -8.11 24.08 -2.16
CA LEU A 18 -8.84 24.38 -3.40
C LEU A 18 -8.91 25.88 -3.72
N ILE A 19 -7.77 26.51 -4.00
CA ILE A 19 -7.65 27.91 -4.38
C ILE A 19 -7.30 27.95 -5.87
N PRO A 20 -8.27 28.07 -6.79
CA PRO A 20 -7.99 28.15 -8.22
C PRO A 20 -7.02 29.29 -8.49
N ASP A 21 -5.84 28.95 -9.02
CA ASP A 21 -4.84 29.95 -9.39
C ASP A 21 -4.91 30.24 -10.91
N PRO A 22 -5.15 31.50 -11.33
CA PRO A 22 -5.18 31.89 -12.73
C PRO A 22 -3.86 31.66 -13.47
N SER A 23 -2.73 31.73 -12.78
CA SER A 23 -1.39 31.52 -13.31
C SER A 23 -1.00 30.03 -13.42
N GLY A 24 -1.85 29.14 -12.91
CA GLY A 24 -1.73 27.69 -13.10
C GLY A 24 -0.82 27.01 -12.07
N TYR A 25 -0.69 25.69 -12.21
CA TYR A 25 0.09 24.86 -11.30
C TYR A 25 1.17 24.08 -12.04
N CYS A 26 2.23 23.71 -11.31
CA CYS A 26 3.30 22.88 -11.84
C CYS A 26 3.51 21.62 -11.00
N CYS A 27 3.96 20.54 -11.64
CA CYS A 27 4.34 19.31 -10.96
C CYS A 27 5.55 19.55 -10.03
N PRO A 28 5.50 19.13 -8.76
CA PRO A 28 6.59 19.31 -7.81
C PRO A 28 7.83 18.47 -8.15
N TYR A 29 7.68 17.48 -9.04
CA TYR A 29 8.78 16.61 -9.48
C TYR A 29 9.45 17.12 -10.76
N CYS A 30 8.70 17.21 -11.87
CA CYS A 30 9.27 17.57 -13.17
C CYS A 30 9.09 19.04 -13.56
N ARG A 31 8.41 19.85 -12.73
CA ARG A 31 8.11 21.27 -12.96
C ARG A 31 7.26 21.59 -14.19
N HIS A 32 6.82 20.60 -14.96
CA HIS A 32 5.88 20.80 -16.07
C HIS A 32 4.49 21.27 -15.57
N PRO A 33 3.76 22.05 -16.37
CA PRO A 33 2.41 22.47 -16.05
C PRO A 33 1.44 21.30 -15.82
N VAL A 34 0.54 21.47 -14.86
CA VAL A 34 -0.54 20.53 -14.55
C VAL A 34 -1.87 21.25 -14.42
N HIS A 35 -2.95 20.57 -14.79
CA HIS A 35 -4.31 21.09 -14.72
C HIS A 35 -5.04 20.50 -13.51
N LEU A 36 -5.67 21.37 -12.72
CA LEU A 36 -6.60 20.95 -11.68
C LEU A 36 -7.86 20.35 -12.34
N LYS A 37 -8.11 19.07 -12.07
CA LYS A 37 -9.32 18.34 -12.45
C LYS A 37 -10.18 18.18 -11.20
N ARG A 38 -11.40 18.73 -11.22
CA ARG A 38 -12.37 18.61 -10.13
C ARG A 38 -13.78 18.50 -10.70
N GLY A 39 -14.67 17.83 -9.99
CA GLY A 39 -16.08 17.72 -10.33
C GLY A 39 -16.85 17.03 -9.22
N ARG A 40 -18.18 17.00 -9.31
CA ARG A 40 -19.05 16.41 -8.26
C ARG A 40 -18.76 14.93 -7.97
N VAL A 41 -18.25 14.20 -8.96
CA VAL A 41 -18.01 12.74 -8.88
C VAL A 41 -16.52 12.41 -8.79
N LYS A 42 -15.63 13.30 -9.25
CA LYS A 42 -14.20 13.01 -9.39
C LYS A 42 -13.43 13.55 -8.18
N VAL A 43 -12.61 12.70 -7.57
CA VAL A 43 -11.57 13.13 -6.61
C VAL A 43 -10.78 14.26 -7.25
N ALA A 44 -10.69 15.40 -6.57
CA ALA A 44 -9.92 16.53 -7.06
C ALA A 44 -8.44 16.13 -7.17
N HIS A 45 -7.84 16.33 -8.34
CA HIS A 45 -6.46 15.94 -8.61
C HIS A 45 -5.85 16.83 -9.69
N PHE A 46 -4.52 16.85 -9.74
CA PHE A 46 -3.77 17.45 -10.83
C PHE A 46 -3.44 16.39 -11.88
N ALA A 47 -3.54 16.80 -13.14
CA ALA A 47 -3.19 15.98 -14.29
C ALA A 47 -2.18 16.73 -15.16
N HIS A 48 -1.10 16.06 -15.56
CA HIS A 48 -0.20 16.60 -16.58
C HIS A 48 -0.95 16.79 -17.90
N ALA A 49 -0.50 17.76 -18.71
CA ALA A 49 -0.94 17.85 -20.10
C ALA A 49 -0.55 16.58 -20.88
N ALA A 50 -1.33 16.24 -21.91
CA ALA A 50 -1.03 15.10 -22.77
C ALA A 50 0.38 15.25 -23.38
N GLY A 51 1.16 14.17 -23.35
CA GLY A 51 2.53 14.16 -23.87
C GLY A 51 3.62 14.66 -22.91
N ALA A 52 3.27 15.08 -21.69
CA ALA A 52 4.27 15.43 -20.69
C ALA A 52 5.06 14.19 -20.22
N ASP A 53 6.39 14.23 -20.35
CA ASP A 53 7.26 13.18 -19.83
C ASP A 53 7.65 13.50 -18.38
N CYS A 54 6.97 12.84 -17.43
CA CYS A 54 7.29 12.94 -16.01
C CYS A 54 7.97 11.63 -15.57
N PRO A 55 9.27 11.63 -15.25
CA PRO A 55 9.97 10.40 -14.84
C PRO A 55 9.45 9.76 -13.55
N ALA A 56 8.69 10.51 -12.74
CA ALA A 56 8.02 10.00 -11.55
C ALA A 56 6.60 9.48 -11.82
N ALA A 57 6.07 9.64 -13.03
CA ALA A 57 4.82 9.04 -13.46
C ALA A 57 5.15 7.78 -14.27
N SER A 58 4.88 6.61 -13.69
CA SER A 58 5.03 5.33 -14.41
C SER A 58 3.76 4.98 -15.18
N GLU A 59 2.59 5.30 -14.61
CA GLU A 59 1.26 5.13 -15.21
C GLU A 59 0.35 6.27 -14.74
N PRO A 60 -0.75 6.58 -15.47
CA PRO A 60 -1.80 7.45 -14.96
C PRO A 60 -2.37 6.87 -13.65
N GLU A 61 -2.38 7.67 -12.59
CA GLU A 61 -2.92 7.24 -11.30
C GLU A 61 -4.45 7.07 -11.39
N SER A 62 -4.95 5.92 -10.93
CA SER A 62 -6.38 5.63 -10.95
C SER A 62 -7.14 6.46 -9.89
N PRO A 63 -8.46 6.68 -10.06
CA PRO A 63 -9.26 7.34 -9.03
C PRO A 63 -9.18 6.65 -7.66
N GLU A 64 -9.14 5.32 -7.63
CA GLU A 64 -8.98 4.54 -6.40
C GLU A 64 -7.62 4.80 -5.73
N HIS A 65 -6.54 4.85 -6.52
CA HIS A 65 -5.20 5.16 -6.01
C HIS A 65 -5.15 6.56 -5.37
N LEU A 66 -5.77 7.55 -6.03
CA LEU A 66 -5.86 8.91 -5.49
C LEU A 66 -6.71 8.97 -4.22
N ALA A 67 -7.86 8.31 -4.20
CA ALA A 67 -8.73 8.25 -3.02
C ALA A 67 -8.04 7.57 -1.83
N ALA A 68 -7.34 6.47 -2.06
CA ALA A 68 -6.57 5.75 -1.03
C ALA A 68 -5.50 6.64 -0.39
N LYS A 69 -4.73 7.39 -1.18
CA LYS A 69 -3.72 8.33 -0.64
C LYS A 69 -4.35 9.43 0.21
N ALA A 70 -5.45 10.01 -0.28
CA ALA A 70 -6.17 11.05 0.44
C ALA A 70 -6.73 10.53 1.78
N LEU A 71 -7.33 9.33 1.77
CA LEU A 71 -7.82 8.65 2.97
C LEU A 71 -6.68 8.43 3.98
N LEU A 72 -5.59 7.77 3.56
CA LEU A 72 -4.44 7.52 4.43
C LEU A 72 -3.89 8.82 5.04
N ALA A 73 -3.74 9.87 4.23
CA ALA A 73 -3.26 11.14 4.73
C ALA A 73 -4.22 11.81 5.73
N ALA A 74 -5.53 11.74 5.48
CA ALA A 74 -6.53 12.26 6.40
C ALA A 74 -6.49 11.52 7.75
N GLU A 75 -6.48 10.19 7.72
CA GLU A 75 -6.43 9.33 8.91
C GLU A 75 -5.15 9.53 9.72
N PHE A 76 -3.99 9.54 9.05
CA PHE A 76 -2.72 9.79 9.74
C PHE A 76 -2.66 11.18 10.39
N ARG A 77 -3.21 12.20 9.73
CA ARG A 77 -3.28 13.56 10.30
C ARG A 77 -4.25 13.64 11.47
N ALA A 78 -5.38 12.94 11.40
CA ALA A 78 -6.34 12.85 12.50
C ALA A 78 -5.71 12.19 13.74
N LEU A 79 -4.78 11.27 13.54
CA LEU A 79 -3.96 10.65 14.60
C LEU A 79 -2.77 11.54 15.06
N GLY A 80 -2.61 12.74 14.51
CA GLY A 80 -1.58 13.70 14.91
C GLY A 80 -0.21 13.47 14.26
N TYR A 81 -0.09 12.59 13.25
CA TYR A 81 1.16 12.45 12.52
C TYR A 81 1.41 13.66 11.59
N ASP A 82 2.69 14.00 11.42
CA ASP A 82 3.13 14.91 10.35
C ASP A 82 3.19 14.14 9.02
N VAL A 83 2.43 14.62 8.04
CA VAL A 83 2.15 13.90 6.78
C VAL A 83 2.36 14.81 5.58
N ILE A 84 3.22 14.35 4.66
CA ILE A 84 3.47 14.99 3.36
C ILE A 84 3.02 14.02 2.27
N LEU A 85 1.95 14.37 1.56
CA LEU A 85 1.52 13.65 0.37
C LEU A 85 2.48 13.86 -0.80
N GLU A 86 2.70 12.82 -1.58
CA GLU A 86 3.44 12.86 -2.86
C GLU A 86 4.78 13.56 -2.75
N ARG A 87 5.56 13.20 -1.73
CA ARG A 87 6.83 13.86 -1.43
C ARG A 87 7.86 13.54 -2.51
N PRO A 88 8.35 14.53 -3.27
CA PRO A 88 9.31 14.30 -4.34
C PRO A 88 10.71 14.07 -3.78
N HIS A 89 11.41 13.10 -4.36
CA HIS A 89 12.81 12.78 -4.12
C HIS A 89 13.53 12.62 -5.47
N PRO A 90 13.79 13.73 -6.20
CA PRO A 90 14.32 13.67 -7.57
C PRO A 90 15.69 13.00 -7.67
N GLN A 91 16.55 13.16 -6.66
CA GLN A 91 17.87 12.51 -6.63
C GLN A 91 17.76 10.96 -6.62
N HIS A 92 16.64 10.44 -6.12
CA HIS A 92 16.38 8.99 -6.04
C HIS A 92 15.36 8.53 -7.09
N ARG A 93 15.00 9.39 -8.04
CA ARG A 93 13.94 9.16 -9.04
C ARG A 93 12.64 8.64 -8.43
N ARG A 94 12.26 9.23 -7.29
CA ARG A 94 11.20 8.71 -6.44
C ARG A 94 10.21 9.80 -6.06
N ARG A 95 8.96 9.41 -5.91
CA ARG A 95 7.89 10.18 -5.27
C ARG A 95 7.19 9.25 -4.31
N VAL A 96 7.26 9.52 -3.02
CA VAL A 96 6.61 8.69 -1.98
C VAL A 96 5.15 9.10 -1.90
N ASP A 97 4.23 8.13 -1.93
CA ASP A 97 2.79 8.40 -1.99
C ASP A 97 2.31 9.15 -0.74
N VAL A 98 2.64 8.63 0.45
CA VAL A 98 2.36 9.28 1.73
C VAL A 98 3.61 9.17 2.62
N ALA A 99 4.28 10.29 2.87
CA ALA A 99 5.42 10.35 3.78
C ALA A 99 4.93 10.70 5.19
N VAL A 100 5.16 9.81 6.15
CA VAL A 100 4.69 9.95 7.54
C VAL A 100 5.88 10.07 8.48
N ARG A 101 5.89 11.11 9.30
CA ARG A 101 6.86 11.25 10.38
C ARG A 101 6.25 10.67 11.66
N VAL A 102 6.81 9.55 12.11
CA VAL A 102 6.37 8.84 13.31
C VAL A 102 7.24 9.29 14.49
N PRO A 103 6.67 9.90 15.56
CA PRO A 103 7.42 10.21 16.76
C PRO A 103 7.94 8.95 17.45
N GLY A 104 9.16 9.00 17.97
CA GLY A 104 9.78 7.90 18.71
C GLY A 104 10.61 8.41 19.89
N ARG A 105 10.95 7.50 20.81
CA ARG A 105 11.71 7.85 22.04
C ARG A 105 13.08 8.48 21.76
N ALA A 106 13.74 8.09 20.68
CA ALA A 106 15.05 8.61 20.26
C ALA A 106 14.95 9.69 19.17
N GLY A 107 13.76 10.23 18.92
CA GLY A 107 13.47 11.16 17.82
C GLY A 107 12.46 10.58 16.82
N SER A 108 12.03 11.44 15.89
CA SER A 108 11.06 11.06 14.86
C SER A 108 11.73 10.28 13.72
N VAL A 109 11.07 9.24 13.22
CA VAL A 109 11.50 8.48 12.04
C VAL A 109 10.57 8.74 10.87
N GLN A 110 11.10 8.64 9.65
CA GLN A 110 10.29 8.74 8.44
C GLN A 110 9.87 7.36 7.94
N VAL A 111 8.59 7.20 7.67
CA VAL A 111 7.99 6.00 7.08
C VAL A 111 7.36 6.39 5.74
N ALA A 112 7.72 5.65 4.69
CA ALA A 112 7.05 5.76 3.39
C ALA A 112 5.83 4.83 3.41
N VAL A 113 4.66 5.32 3.05
CA VAL A 113 3.47 4.50 2.83
C VAL A 113 3.09 4.58 1.37
N GLU A 114 3.05 3.41 0.72
CA GLU A 114 2.88 3.21 -0.71
C GLU A 114 1.56 2.52 -0.99
N VAL A 115 0.76 3.09 -1.89
CA VAL A 115 -0.51 2.51 -2.29
C VAL A 115 -0.33 1.76 -3.60
N GLN A 116 -0.80 0.52 -3.67
CA GLN A 116 -0.67 -0.33 -4.84
C GLN A 116 -2.05 -0.80 -5.34
N ALA A 117 -2.49 -0.23 -6.45
CA ALA A 117 -3.77 -0.54 -7.10
C ALA A 117 -3.64 -1.40 -8.37
N SER A 118 -2.43 -1.56 -8.92
CA SER A 118 -2.14 -2.38 -10.10
C SER A 118 -1.06 -3.43 -9.81
N ALA A 119 -0.76 -4.33 -10.74
CA ALA A 119 0.31 -5.32 -10.54
C ALA A 119 1.69 -4.65 -10.53
N ILE A 120 2.59 -5.14 -9.67
CA ILE A 120 3.96 -4.65 -9.57
C ILE A 120 4.93 -5.82 -9.43
N SER A 121 6.07 -5.74 -10.12
CA SER A 121 7.08 -6.79 -10.00
C SER A 121 7.80 -6.71 -8.65
N THR A 122 8.24 -7.84 -8.13
CA THR A 122 9.07 -7.88 -6.91
C THR A 122 10.38 -7.11 -7.06
N LYS A 123 10.96 -7.08 -8.27
CA LYS A 123 12.14 -6.26 -8.59
C LYS A 123 11.86 -4.77 -8.41
N GLU A 124 10.69 -4.32 -8.83
CA GLU A 124 10.26 -2.92 -8.73
C GLU A 124 9.98 -2.51 -7.28
N ILE A 125 9.37 -3.41 -6.48
CA ILE A 125 9.23 -3.22 -5.02
C ILE A 125 10.61 -3.01 -4.37
N ILE A 126 11.56 -3.93 -4.62
CA ILE A 126 12.91 -3.84 -4.08
C ILE A 126 13.59 -2.53 -4.50
N ARG A 127 13.43 -2.11 -5.76
CA ARG A 127 13.97 -0.86 -6.27
C ARG A 127 13.41 0.35 -5.49
N ARG A 128 12.08 0.40 -5.32
CA ARG A 128 11.39 1.48 -4.60
C ARG A 128 11.81 1.54 -3.14
N GLU A 129 11.84 0.41 -2.44
CA GLU A 129 12.26 0.36 -1.03
C GLU A 129 13.72 0.80 -0.84
N ARG A 130 14.62 0.46 -1.78
CA ARG A 130 15.99 0.95 -1.77
C ARG A 130 16.07 2.45 -1.99
N ALA A 131 15.27 2.99 -2.91
CA ALA A 131 15.17 4.42 -3.16
C ALA A 131 14.60 5.17 -1.95
N ASP A 132 13.57 4.62 -1.30
CA ASP A 132 12.98 5.17 -0.07
C ASP A 132 14.04 5.18 1.05
N ARG A 133 14.76 4.08 1.24
CA ARG A 133 15.85 4.04 2.23
C ARG A 133 16.93 5.08 1.94
N ALA A 134 17.34 5.23 0.67
CA ALA A 134 18.32 6.25 0.27
C ALA A 134 17.81 7.68 0.49
N ALA A 135 16.50 7.89 0.36
CA ALA A 135 15.80 9.15 0.64
C ALA A 135 15.58 9.42 2.14
N GLY A 136 16.05 8.53 3.03
CA GLY A 136 16.00 8.70 4.48
C GLY A 136 14.76 8.11 5.18
N TYR A 137 13.98 7.27 4.50
CA TYR A 137 12.89 6.52 5.13
C TYR A 137 13.44 5.25 5.80
N LEU A 138 13.05 5.02 7.05
CA LEU A 138 13.50 3.85 7.81
C LEU A 138 12.67 2.59 7.48
N SER A 139 11.43 2.77 7.02
CA SER A 139 10.52 1.69 6.63
C SER A 139 9.62 2.12 5.48
N THR A 140 9.25 1.17 4.63
CA THR A 140 8.26 1.32 3.54
C THR A 140 7.11 0.36 3.81
N LEU A 141 5.90 0.91 3.95
CA LEU A 141 4.64 0.20 4.16
C LEU A 141 3.87 0.13 2.85
N TRP A 142 3.43 -1.06 2.46
CA TRP A 142 2.64 -1.27 1.26
C TRP A 142 1.18 -1.52 1.62
N CYS A 143 0.27 -0.73 1.04
CA CYS A 143 -1.18 -0.89 1.15
C CYS A 143 -1.75 -1.31 -0.21
N PHE A 144 -2.40 -2.47 -0.29
CA PHE A 144 -3.05 -2.94 -1.51
C PHE A 144 -4.53 -2.58 -1.50
N THR A 145 -5.05 -2.08 -2.62
CA THR A 145 -6.47 -1.70 -2.75
C THR A 145 -7.30 -2.80 -3.42
N HIS A 146 -8.62 -2.60 -3.52
CA HIS A 146 -9.54 -3.54 -4.14
C HIS A 146 -9.19 -3.80 -5.61
N SER A 147 -8.75 -2.80 -6.39
CA SER A 147 -8.32 -3.06 -7.77
C SER A 147 -7.17 -4.07 -7.87
N ARG A 148 -6.27 -4.14 -6.86
CA ARG A 148 -5.16 -5.10 -6.90
C ARG A 148 -5.49 -6.44 -6.26
N ALA A 149 -6.21 -6.42 -5.15
CA ALA A 149 -6.44 -7.59 -4.31
C ALA A 149 -7.93 -7.79 -4.00
N PRO A 150 -8.81 -7.86 -5.02
CA PRO A 150 -10.26 -7.87 -4.80
C PRO A 150 -10.70 -9.11 -4.03
N GLU A 151 -10.15 -10.28 -4.40
CA GLU A 151 -10.41 -11.54 -3.68
C GLU A 151 -10.05 -11.38 -2.22
N LEU A 152 -8.84 -10.89 -1.90
CA LEU A 152 -8.37 -10.72 -0.52
C LEU A 152 -9.25 -9.77 0.31
N LEU A 153 -9.88 -8.76 -0.30
CA LEU A 153 -10.79 -7.85 0.42
C LEU A 153 -12.21 -8.40 0.61
N THR A 154 -12.59 -9.41 -0.19
CA THR A 154 -13.95 -9.96 -0.20
C THR A 154 -14.04 -11.42 0.30
N LEU A 155 -12.91 -12.01 0.73
CA LEU A 155 -12.86 -13.40 1.20
C LEU A 155 -13.80 -13.64 2.39
N ARG A 156 -14.50 -14.76 2.32
CA ARG A 156 -15.09 -15.42 3.50
C ARG A 156 -13.98 -16.07 4.34
N PRO A 157 -14.20 -16.27 5.65
CA PRO A 157 -13.31 -17.07 6.47
C PRO A 157 -13.03 -18.45 5.84
N ASP A 158 -11.84 -18.99 6.11
CA ASP A 158 -11.41 -20.36 5.75
C ASP A 158 -11.33 -20.70 4.24
N VAL A 159 -11.38 -19.69 3.36
CA VAL A 159 -11.20 -19.90 1.92
C VAL A 159 -9.72 -19.92 1.55
N GLU A 160 -9.33 -20.94 0.77
CA GLU A 160 -8.02 -20.98 0.11
C GLU A 160 -8.03 -20.12 -1.16
N VAL A 161 -7.06 -19.21 -1.29
CA VAL A 161 -6.96 -18.30 -2.43
C VAL A 161 -5.56 -18.28 -3.03
N ARG A 162 -5.47 -17.98 -4.33
CA ARG A 162 -4.20 -17.70 -4.98
C ARG A 162 -3.75 -16.28 -4.64
N VAL A 163 -2.67 -16.16 -3.85
CA VAL A 163 -2.12 -14.85 -3.49
C VAL A 163 -1.10 -14.38 -4.54
N PRO A 164 -1.23 -13.15 -5.08
CA PRO A 164 -0.25 -12.56 -6.00
C PRO A 164 1.20 -12.61 -5.51
N GLU A 165 2.16 -12.63 -6.43
CA GLU A 165 3.58 -12.80 -6.10
C GLU A 165 4.11 -11.68 -5.23
N GLU A 166 3.79 -10.43 -5.56
CA GLU A 166 4.24 -9.25 -4.84
C GLU A 166 3.70 -9.18 -3.42
N ILE A 167 2.45 -9.59 -3.20
CA ILE A 167 1.81 -9.64 -1.88
C ILE A 167 2.48 -10.72 -1.03
N ARG A 168 2.69 -11.91 -1.59
CA ARG A 168 3.45 -12.98 -0.91
C ARG A 168 4.90 -12.58 -0.64
N PHE A 169 5.51 -11.82 -1.55
CA PHE A 169 6.86 -11.31 -1.39
C PHE A 169 6.95 -10.37 -0.19
N ILE A 170 6.03 -9.41 -0.07
CA ILE A 170 5.99 -8.47 1.07
C ILE A 170 5.77 -9.22 2.38
N HIS A 171 4.76 -10.09 2.45
CA HIS A 171 4.50 -10.89 3.65
C HIS A 171 5.76 -11.65 4.12
N ARG A 172 6.48 -12.30 3.19
CA ARG A 172 7.69 -13.06 3.52
C ARG A 172 8.88 -12.18 3.89
N THR A 173 9.06 -11.03 3.23
CA THR A 173 10.25 -10.18 3.36
C THR A 173 10.17 -9.25 4.57
N HIS A 174 8.97 -8.75 4.87
CA HIS A 174 8.75 -7.85 6.00
C HIS A 174 8.36 -8.62 7.27
N THR A 175 7.95 -9.89 7.13
CA THR A 175 7.51 -10.74 8.26
C THR A 175 6.45 -10.05 9.12
N THR A 176 5.60 -9.27 8.46
CA THR A 176 4.43 -8.61 9.00
C THR A 176 3.23 -8.99 8.14
N ASP A 177 2.04 -8.82 8.69
CA ASP A 177 0.82 -8.92 7.91
C ASP A 177 0.78 -7.85 6.81
N VAL A 178 0.06 -8.14 5.73
CA VAL A 178 -0.05 -7.24 4.57
C VAL A 178 -1.27 -6.35 4.74
N ALA A 179 -1.07 -5.04 4.59
CA ALA A 179 -2.15 -4.07 4.65
C ALA A 179 -3.01 -4.12 3.38
N LEU A 180 -4.32 -4.27 3.57
CA LEU A 180 -5.34 -4.16 2.53
C LEU A 180 -6.26 -2.99 2.88
N LEU A 181 -6.38 -2.03 2.00
CA LEU A 181 -7.21 -0.84 2.21
C LEU A 181 -8.50 -0.95 1.40
N ASP A 182 -9.63 -1.06 2.09
CA ASP A 182 -10.94 -0.84 1.49
C ASP A 182 -11.25 0.65 1.51
N VAL A 183 -10.97 1.29 0.37
CA VAL A 183 -11.15 2.74 0.20
C VAL A 183 -12.62 3.13 0.28
N SER A 184 -13.55 2.27 -0.16
CA SER A 184 -14.98 2.59 -0.19
C SER A 184 -15.61 2.47 1.19
N ALA A 185 -15.21 1.44 1.95
CA ALA A 185 -15.67 1.23 3.32
C ALA A 185 -14.90 2.08 4.35
N HIS A 186 -13.80 2.73 3.96
CA HIS A 186 -12.86 3.41 4.86
C HIS A 186 -12.29 2.46 5.94
N VAL A 187 -12.06 1.19 5.57
CA VAL A 187 -11.57 0.15 6.49
C VAL A 187 -10.19 -0.33 6.07
N LEU A 188 -9.30 -0.49 7.05
CA LEU A 188 -8.00 -1.11 6.88
C LEU A 188 -8.01 -2.53 7.47
N TRP A 189 -7.47 -3.47 6.72
CA TRP A 189 -7.30 -4.86 7.13
C TRP A 189 -5.82 -5.24 7.13
N LEU A 190 -5.44 -6.10 8.06
CA LEU A 190 -4.17 -6.82 8.05
C LEU A 190 -4.42 -8.27 7.65
N ALA A 191 -3.81 -8.69 6.54
CA ALA A 191 -3.93 -10.05 6.03
C ALA A 191 -2.70 -10.89 6.38
N HIS A 192 -2.97 -11.98 7.09
CA HIS A 192 -2.00 -13.03 7.39
C HIS A 192 -2.14 -14.19 6.40
N PHE A 193 -1.03 -14.76 5.94
CA PHE A 193 -1.03 -15.86 4.96
C PHE A 193 -0.36 -17.12 5.48
N ALA A 194 -1.13 -18.21 5.59
CA ALA A 194 -0.62 -19.53 5.91
C ALA A 194 -0.62 -20.45 4.67
N GLY A 195 0.38 -21.34 4.59
CA GLY A 195 0.51 -22.27 3.47
C GLY A 195 -0.38 -23.49 3.65
N THR A 196 -0.98 -23.97 2.56
CA THR A 196 -1.93 -25.10 2.58
C THR A 196 -1.26 -26.42 2.23
N TRP A 197 -1.84 -27.54 2.68
CA TRP A 197 -1.36 -28.88 2.35
C TRP A 197 -2.38 -29.58 1.45
N ARG A 198 -1.90 -30.33 0.46
CA ARG A 198 -2.72 -31.18 -0.40
C ARG A 198 -2.21 -32.59 -0.27
N ASP A 199 -3.10 -33.50 0.11
CA ASP A 199 -2.77 -34.91 0.18
C ASP A 199 -2.48 -35.47 -1.22
N GLY A 200 -1.70 -36.53 -1.23
CA GLY A 200 -1.47 -37.31 -2.43
C GLY A 200 -2.65 -38.23 -2.68
N ASN A 201 -2.93 -38.50 -3.96
CA ASN A 201 -3.92 -39.49 -4.36
C ASN A 201 -3.25 -40.65 -5.11
N SER A 202 -3.91 -41.81 -5.10
CA SER A 202 -3.61 -42.91 -6.02
C SER A 202 -4.75 -43.14 -7.02
N TRP A 203 -4.42 -43.67 -8.19
CA TRP A 203 -5.35 -44.00 -9.27
C TRP A 203 -4.78 -45.15 -10.12
N PHE A 204 -5.61 -45.89 -10.84
CA PHE A 204 -5.15 -46.95 -11.75
C PHE A 204 -5.02 -46.43 -13.17
N ASP A 205 -3.99 -46.85 -13.90
CA ASP A 205 -3.86 -46.58 -15.34
C ASP A 205 -4.72 -47.55 -16.19
N GLY A 206 -4.74 -47.35 -17.51
CA GLY A 206 -5.51 -48.18 -18.44
C GLY A 206 -5.07 -49.65 -18.51
N SER A 207 -3.92 -49.98 -17.92
CA SER A 207 -3.40 -51.35 -17.80
C SER A 207 -3.66 -51.95 -16.41
N GLY A 208 -4.35 -51.24 -15.52
CA GLY A 208 -4.64 -51.68 -14.15
C GLY A 208 -3.46 -51.55 -13.18
N ASN A 209 -2.39 -50.83 -13.53
CA ASN A 209 -1.30 -50.56 -12.59
C ASN A 209 -1.65 -49.35 -11.71
N GLU A 210 -1.39 -49.45 -10.40
CA GLU A 210 -1.59 -48.33 -9.48
C GLU A 210 -0.49 -47.27 -9.67
N GLN A 211 -0.94 -46.03 -9.82
CA GLN A 211 -0.16 -44.81 -9.86
C GLN A 211 -0.45 -44.03 -8.57
N SER A 212 0.55 -43.30 -8.05
CA SER A 212 0.34 -42.44 -6.89
C SER A 212 1.06 -41.11 -7.03
N SER A 213 0.53 -40.11 -6.35
CA SER A 213 1.13 -38.80 -6.16
C SER A 213 1.47 -38.60 -4.69
N ARG A 214 2.57 -37.91 -4.41
CA ARG A 214 2.91 -37.49 -3.05
C ARG A 214 2.12 -36.24 -2.67
N GLY A 215 1.81 -36.10 -1.38
CA GLY A 215 1.29 -34.85 -0.84
C GLY A 215 2.24 -33.68 -1.11
N ARG A 216 1.68 -32.49 -1.29
CA ARG A 216 2.44 -31.29 -1.67
C ARG A 216 1.91 -30.04 -1.00
N ARG A 217 2.78 -29.05 -0.85
CA ARG A 217 2.45 -27.69 -0.40
C ARG A 217 2.35 -26.74 -1.61
N PRO A 218 1.15 -26.30 -2.03
CA PRO A 218 1.02 -25.36 -3.15
C PRO A 218 1.82 -24.08 -2.92
N ARG A 219 2.53 -23.60 -3.95
CA ARG A 219 3.43 -22.43 -3.82
C ARG A 219 2.70 -21.11 -3.72
N THR A 220 1.51 -21.00 -4.32
CA THR A 220 0.76 -19.75 -4.48
C THR A 220 -0.56 -19.72 -3.72
N ILE A 221 -1.12 -20.87 -3.37
CA ILE A 221 -2.39 -20.99 -2.66
C ILE A 221 -2.14 -20.86 -1.16
N ARG A 222 -2.95 -20.03 -0.48
CA ARG A 222 -2.83 -19.73 0.94
C ARG A 222 -4.21 -19.74 1.58
N THR A 223 -4.27 -20.12 2.86
CA THR A 223 -5.34 -19.66 3.74
C THR A 223 -5.04 -18.22 4.14
N VAL A 224 -6.10 -17.42 4.27
CA VAL A 224 -6.00 -16.00 4.60
C VAL A 224 -6.83 -15.73 5.83
N GLU A 225 -6.18 -15.18 6.85
CA GLU A 225 -6.87 -14.60 8.00
C GLU A 225 -6.76 -13.08 7.88
N ARG A 226 -7.87 -12.38 8.11
CA ARG A 226 -7.91 -10.92 8.05
C ARG A 226 -8.41 -10.38 9.37
N THR A 227 -7.66 -9.45 9.94
CA THR A 227 -8.06 -8.72 11.14
C THR A 227 -8.24 -7.25 10.80
N PRO A 228 -9.28 -6.58 11.33
CA PRO A 228 -9.38 -5.13 11.23
C PRO A 228 -8.14 -4.47 11.84
N ALA A 229 -7.75 -3.33 11.30
CA ALA A 229 -6.63 -2.55 11.81
C ALA A 229 -6.99 -1.07 11.87
N THR A 230 -6.38 -0.39 12.82
CA THR A 230 -6.40 1.07 12.89
C THR A 230 -5.33 1.65 11.96
N PHE A 231 -5.50 2.92 11.57
CA PHE A 231 -4.48 3.66 10.84
C PHE A 231 -3.26 4.05 11.71
N GLY A 232 -3.27 3.73 13.01
CA GLY A 232 -2.14 3.96 13.91
C GLY A 232 -0.94 3.10 13.53
N LEU A 233 0.24 3.69 13.54
CA LEU A 233 1.50 2.99 13.27
C LEU A 233 2.18 2.58 14.57
N ARG A 234 2.62 1.32 14.63
CA ARG A 234 3.42 0.78 15.75
C ARG A 234 4.79 0.30 15.26
N PRO A 235 5.83 0.45 16.10
CA PRO A 235 7.15 -0.10 15.80
C PRO A 235 7.17 -1.62 16.04
N VAL A 236 7.78 -2.37 15.12
CA VAL A 236 8.02 -3.81 15.28
C VAL A 236 9.46 -4.13 14.91
N TRP A 237 10.11 -4.95 15.74
CA TRP A 237 11.39 -5.55 15.41
C TRP A 237 11.13 -6.88 14.72
N VAL A 238 11.60 -6.99 13.49
CA VAL A 238 11.46 -8.20 12.69
C VAL A 238 12.80 -8.84 12.45
N SER A 239 12.83 -10.18 12.43
CA SER A 239 14.03 -10.98 12.19
C SER A 239 13.80 -11.91 11.00
N PRO A 240 13.91 -11.40 9.75
CA PRO A 240 13.68 -12.22 8.58
C PRO A 240 14.72 -13.35 8.49
N PRO A 241 14.35 -14.53 7.96
CA PRO A 241 15.30 -15.63 7.81
C PRO A 241 16.53 -15.20 7.00
N LYS A 242 17.73 -15.50 7.52
CA LYS A 242 19.03 -15.16 6.89
C LYS A 242 19.27 -13.65 6.72
N GLN A 243 18.62 -12.80 7.50
CA GLN A 243 18.85 -11.36 7.54
C GLN A 243 18.98 -10.87 8.99
N SER A 244 19.70 -9.77 9.18
CA SER A 244 19.80 -9.13 10.50
C SER A 244 18.44 -8.58 10.94
N PRO A 245 18.14 -8.59 12.25
CA PRO A 245 16.96 -7.94 12.77
C PRO A 245 16.89 -6.47 12.33
N ARG A 246 15.70 -6.00 11.97
CA ARG A 246 15.46 -4.62 11.58
C ARG A 246 14.20 -4.08 12.18
N TRP A 247 14.19 -2.77 12.42
CA TRP A 247 13.00 -2.03 12.77
C TRP A 247 12.12 -1.84 11.54
N VAL A 248 10.81 -2.06 11.68
CA VAL A 248 9.80 -1.73 10.69
C VAL A 248 8.61 -1.04 11.36
N ALA A 249 7.92 -0.17 10.63
CA ALA A 249 6.59 0.25 11.00
C ALA A 249 5.58 -0.80 10.54
N THR A 250 4.45 -0.89 11.22
CA THR A 250 3.25 -1.64 10.77
C THR A 250 2.01 -0.94 11.30
N PHE A 251 0.87 -1.18 10.65
CA PHE A 251 -0.42 -0.72 11.19
C PHE A 251 -0.76 -1.50 12.47
N THR A 252 -1.55 -0.87 13.33
CA THR A 252 -1.91 -1.42 14.63
C THR A 252 -3.19 -2.23 14.47
N PRO A 253 -3.17 -3.55 14.73
CA PRO A 253 -4.38 -4.35 14.74
C PRO A 253 -5.44 -3.74 15.65
N ASP A 254 -6.68 -3.74 15.22
CA ASP A 254 -7.80 -3.31 16.03
C ASP A 254 -8.26 -4.51 16.87
N THR A 255 -7.68 -4.65 18.05
CA THR A 255 -7.96 -5.75 18.98
C THR A 255 -9.27 -5.56 19.75
N ALA A 256 -10.17 -4.67 19.29
CA ALA A 256 -11.48 -4.48 19.91
C ALA A 256 -12.46 -5.61 19.59
N THR A 257 -12.14 -6.83 20.04
CA THR A 257 -13.15 -7.82 20.43
C THR A 257 -13.54 -7.57 21.89
N ASP A 258 -14.18 -6.43 22.17
CA ASP A 258 -15.12 -6.27 23.31
C ASP A 258 -15.92 -4.94 23.23
N ARG A 259 -16.43 -4.58 22.05
CA ARG A 259 -17.55 -3.64 21.99
C ARG A 259 -18.81 -4.49 21.92
N THR A 260 -19.36 -4.80 23.09
CA THR A 260 -20.77 -5.17 23.24
C THR A 260 -21.61 -4.23 22.38
N PRO A 261 -22.55 -4.73 21.57
CA PRO A 261 -23.52 -3.85 20.95
C PRO A 261 -24.35 -3.25 22.08
N ASP A 262 -24.32 -1.92 22.22
CA ASP A 262 -25.35 -1.20 22.97
C ASP A 262 -26.69 -1.55 22.34
N VAL A 263 -27.41 -2.45 23.00
CA VAL A 263 -28.82 -2.69 22.76
C VAL A 263 -29.55 -1.58 23.52
N ALA A 264 -30.06 -0.61 22.77
CA ALA A 264 -31.17 0.24 23.20
C ALA A 264 -32.48 -0.57 23.21
#